data_AF-A0A953GWS0-F1
#
_entry.id   AF-A0A953GWS0-F1
#
_cell.length_a   1.000
_cell.length_b   1.000
_cell.length_c   1.000
_cell.angle_alpha   90.00
_cell.angle_beta   90.00
_cell.angle_gamma   90.00
#
_symmetry.space_group_name_H-M   'P 1'
#
loop_
_entity.id
_entity.type
_entity.pdbx_description
1 polymer ?
#
loop_
_entity_poly.entity_id
_entity_poly.type
_entity_poly.pdbx_seq_one_letter_code
_entity_poly.pdbx_strand_id
1 'polypeptide(L)'
;RDQIAKLKDKNVTNAATVVIDPRTGEILAMVGSVDFYSDTIKGQVNVALMPRQPGSSIKPFTYLTEMERGATPATMYWDRKTTFTNQYGQTYTPVNYDGTYHGAVLMRESLARSLNVPAVLALNDVGLPAFMTMTQKVGIAFPPNPAYGLAVTLGGAEARLIDMTSAYAVIANGGVRLPSTAIARVERADGTLLRDYLTGFGEPAPATGTTSRAQPSLAESQNPAVAPAAARATRRDQVLSPEHAWLITSILSDDAARVKSFGPGSILNLKNRPAAVKTGTTNDFRDNLTIGFTPELVVGVWVGNTNNTEMKGTTGTTGAAPIWNQIMEEALKGKPATAFARPAGIVEREICLDGGREPSPECPANRRAREFFAASQPPLPADAAVERAARENNPDIAAQPAPPPPPTSSIVVTVPGSVRRGELLSIQGVVNPPGFERYQVEYGSGESPGEWRWISGPHLSPVNGGQVTAWTAPGDLPPGRYTIRVTAFGADGASVGYARFDLTP
;
A
#
# COMPACT_ATOMS: atom_id res chain seq x y z
N ARG A 1 13.90 -13.44 -20.28
CA ARG A 1 13.54 -14.17 -21.52
C ARG A 1 13.52 -15.68 -21.27
N ASP A 2 14.63 -16.27 -20.84
CA ASP A 2 14.77 -17.71 -20.60
C ASP A 2 13.71 -18.31 -19.68
N GLN A 3 13.34 -17.61 -18.60
CA GLN A 3 12.28 -18.07 -17.70
C GLN A 3 10.91 -18.15 -18.39
N ILE A 4 10.60 -17.24 -19.32
CA ILE A 4 9.33 -17.27 -20.07
C ILE A 4 9.33 -18.38 -21.11
N ALA A 5 10.47 -18.65 -21.73
CA ALA A 5 10.60 -19.79 -22.65
C ALA A 5 10.26 -21.13 -21.98
N LYS A 6 10.62 -21.32 -20.70
CA LYS A 6 10.28 -22.51 -19.90
C LYS A 6 8.78 -22.63 -19.59
N LEU A 7 8.01 -21.55 -19.72
CA LEU A 7 6.58 -21.50 -19.38
C LEU A 7 5.68 -21.52 -20.62
N LYS A 8 6.23 -21.81 -21.81
CA LYS A 8 5.48 -21.83 -23.07
C LYS A 8 4.24 -22.76 -23.01
N ASP A 9 4.39 -23.95 -22.43
CA ASP A 9 3.31 -24.93 -22.29
C ASP A 9 2.22 -24.49 -21.30
N LYS A 10 2.50 -23.45 -20.50
CA LYS A 10 1.56 -22.81 -19.59
C LYS A 10 0.84 -21.61 -20.21
N ASN A 11 0.96 -21.41 -21.53
CA ASN A 11 0.39 -20.27 -22.26
C ASN A 11 0.90 -18.91 -21.72
N VAL A 12 2.18 -18.85 -21.34
CA VAL A 12 2.84 -17.62 -20.88
C VAL A 12 3.67 -17.06 -22.03
N THR A 13 3.42 -15.81 -22.40
CA THR A 13 4.09 -15.19 -23.56
C THR A 13 4.89 -13.95 -23.22
N ASN A 14 4.61 -13.28 -22.10
CA ASN A 14 5.24 -12.00 -21.78
C ASN A 14 5.57 -11.85 -20.28
N ALA A 15 6.42 -10.87 -19.99
CA ALA A 15 6.86 -10.47 -18.67
C ALA A 15 7.37 -9.03 -18.68
N ALA A 16 7.33 -8.39 -17.52
CA ALA A 16 7.85 -7.05 -17.30
C ALA A 16 8.55 -6.99 -15.95
N THR A 17 9.52 -6.09 -15.82
CA THR A 17 10.19 -5.83 -14.54
C THR A 17 10.50 -4.36 -14.34
N VAL A 18 10.47 -3.93 -13.08
CA VAL A 18 10.88 -2.62 -12.61
C VAL A 18 11.86 -2.84 -11.46
N VAL A 19 13.01 -2.16 -11.51
CA VAL A 19 14.05 -2.22 -10.48
C VAL A 19 14.30 -0.81 -9.97
N ILE A 20 14.14 -0.61 -8.67
CA ILE A 20 14.24 0.69 -8.01
C ILE A 20 15.27 0.64 -6.88
N ASP A 21 16.11 1.67 -6.77
CA ASP A 21 16.87 1.93 -5.54
C ASP A 21 15.95 2.61 -4.51
N PRO A 22 15.62 1.93 -3.39
CA PRO A 22 14.68 2.48 -2.41
C PRO A 22 15.19 3.74 -1.69
N ARG A 23 16.50 4.02 -1.73
CA ARG A 23 17.12 5.15 -1.03
C ARG A 23 17.01 6.47 -1.81
N THR A 24 16.88 6.36 -3.13
CA THR A 24 16.84 7.52 -4.05
C THR A 24 15.55 7.62 -4.84
N GLY A 25 14.82 6.50 -5.02
CA GLY A 25 13.70 6.42 -5.96
C GLY A 25 14.14 6.25 -7.43
N GLU A 26 15.44 6.07 -7.69
CA GLU A 26 15.94 5.88 -9.05
C GLU A 26 15.45 4.55 -9.65
N ILE A 27 14.92 4.62 -10.87
CA ILE A 27 14.61 3.43 -11.66
C ILE A 27 15.90 2.97 -12.33
N LEU A 28 16.54 1.95 -11.76
CA LEU A 28 17.81 1.39 -12.24
C LEU A 28 17.63 0.55 -13.50
N ALA A 29 16.48 -0.12 -13.64
CA ALA A 29 16.12 -0.86 -14.84
C ALA A 29 14.60 -0.95 -14.99
N MET A 30 14.13 -0.92 -16.23
CA MET A 30 12.75 -1.20 -16.58
C MET A 30 12.71 -1.99 -17.88
N VAL A 31 12.01 -3.12 -17.88
CA VAL A 31 11.75 -3.94 -19.06
C VAL A 31 10.25 -4.08 -19.19
N GLY A 32 9.68 -3.54 -20.27
CA GLY A 32 8.22 -3.52 -20.49
C GLY A 32 7.64 -4.77 -21.14
N SER A 33 8.49 -5.58 -21.79
CA SER A 33 8.11 -6.81 -22.48
C SER A 33 9.32 -7.73 -22.66
N VAL A 34 9.09 -9.01 -22.95
CA VAL A 34 10.13 -10.00 -23.23
C VAL A 34 10.92 -9.64 -24.48
N ASP A 35 10.25 -9.10 -25.50
CA ASP A 35 10.84 -8.69 -26.77
C ASP A 35 10.10 -7.48 -27.35
N PHE A 36 10.79 -6.34 -27.43
CA PHE A 36 10.24 -5.08 -27.92
C PHE A 36 9.77 -5.15 -29.37
N TYR A 37 10.43 -5.94 -30.21
CA TYR A 37 10.16 -6.01 -31.65
C TYR A 37 9.14 -7.09 -32.03
N SER A 38 8.60 -7.82 -31.05
CA SER A 38 7.66 -8.90 -31.31
C SER A 38 6.22 -8.40 -31.40
N ASP A 39 5.66 -8.40 -32.62
CA ASP A 39 4.26 -8.04 -32.86
C ASP A 39 3.26 -9.03 -32.24
N THR A 40 3.69 -10.28 -32.06
CA THR A 40 2.84 -11.37 -31.52
C THR A 40 2.44 -11.12 -30.07
N ILE A 41 3.35 -10.57 -29.26
CA ILE A 41 3.10 -10.23 -27.85
C ILE A 41 2.81 -8.74 -27.65
N LYS A 42 2.73 -7.96 -28.75
CA LYS A 42 2.66 -6.49 -28.71
C LYS A 42 3.84 -5.91 -27.92
N GLY A 43 5.06 -6.27 -28.31
CA GLY A 43 6.32 -5.97 -27.61
C GLY A 43 6.56 -4.50 -27.26
N GLN A 44 6.01 -3.59 -28.05
CA GLN A 44 6.13 -2.15 -27.82
C GLN A 44 5.22 -1.64 -26.69
N VAL A 45 4.24 -2.44 -26.24
CA VAL A 45 3.42 -2.13 -25.07
C VAL A 45 4.26 -2.34 -23.82
N ASN A 46 4.61 -1.26 -23.13
CA ASN A 46 5.30 -1.32 -21.85
C ASN A 46 4.31 -1.74 -20.74
N VAL A 47 4.23 -3.04 -20.46
CA VAL A 47 3.31 -3.57 -19.46
C VAL A 47 3.62 -3.06 -18.05
N ALA A 48 4.85 -2.63 -17.77
CA ALA A 48 5.19 -2.05 -16.47
C ALA A 48 4.41 -0.77 -16.13
N LEU A 49 3.90 -0.08 -17.17
CA LEU A 49 3.12 1.16 -17.06
C LEU A 49 1.62 0.93 -17.30
N MET A 50 1.20 -0.30 -17.61
CA MET A 50 -0.19 -0.65 -17.84
C MET A 50 -0.86 -1.10 -16.54
N PRO A 51 -2.11 -0.69 -16.28
CA PRO A 51 -2.89 -1.27 -15.19
C PRO A 51 -3.04 -2.78 -15.38
N ARG A 52 -2.68 -3.55 -14.36
CA ARG A 52 -2.89 -5.01 -14.25
C ARG A 52 -3.33 -5.36 -12.85
N GLN A 53 -4.01 -6.47 -12.68
CA GLN A 53 -4.42 -6.90 -11.34
C GLN A 53 -3.17 -7.32 -10.53
N PRO A 54 -2.91 -6.72 -9.35
CA PRO A 54 -1.72 -7.02 -8.55
C PRO A 54 -1.86 -8.34 -7.77
N GLY A 55 -3.05 -8.93 -7.73
CA GLY A 55 -3.36 -10.09 -6.90
C GLY A 55 -3.02 -9.84 -5.42
N SER A 56 -2.60 -10.89 -4.73
CA SER A 56 -2.18 -10.83 -3.32
C SER A 56 -0.96 -9.95 -3.01
N SER A 57 -0.28 -9.36 -4.01
CA SER A 57 0.83 -8.43 -3.76
C SER A 57 0.37 -7.10 -3.16
N ILE A 58 -0.93 -6.82 -3.14
CA ILE A 58 -1.52 -5.63 -2.51
C ILE A 58 -1.75 -5.79 -1.00
N LYS A 59 -1.80 -7.02 -0.48
CA LYS A 59 -2.13 -7.32 0.93
C LYS A 59 -1.29 -6.57 1.97
N PRO A 60 0.04 -6.37 1.79
CA PRO A 60 0.82 -5.59 2.76
C PRO A 60 0.20 -4.22 3.07
N PHE A 61 -0.43 -3.57 2.10
CA PHE A 61 -1.06 -2.26 2.30
C PHE A 61 -2.39 -2.34 3.05
N THR A 62 -3.11 -3.46 2.95
CA THR A 62 -4.27 -3.72 3.81
C THR A 62 -3.85 -3.87 5.26
N TYR A 63 -2.83 -4.69 5.54
CA TYR A 63 -2.33 -4.86 6.90
C TYR A 63 -1.66 -3.60 7.45
N LEU A 64 -0.96 -2.81 6.62
CA LEU A 64 -0.49 -1.47 7.03
C LEU A 64 -1.64 -0.56 7.44
N THR A 65 -2.73 -0.57 6.68
CA THR A 65 -3.94 0.23 7.02
C THR A 65 -4.50 -0.18 8.38
N GLU A 66 -4.49 -1.47 8.69
CA GLU A 66 -4.98 -2.01 9.94
C GLU A 66 -4.02 -1.74 11.11
N MET A 67 -2.71 -1.79 10.87
CA MET A 67 -1.68 -1.40 11.86
C MET A 67 -1.78 0.09 12.22
N GLU A 68 -2.12 0.97 11.27
CA GLU A 68 -2.44 2.37 11.54
C GLU A 68 -3.69 2.54 12.43
N ARG A 69 -4.51 1.49 12.57
CA ARG A 69 -5.66 1.43 13.49
C ARG A 69 -5.42 0.59 14.74
N GLY A 70 -4.17 0.25 15.05
CA GLY A 70 -3.80 -0.43 16.30
C GLY A 70 -3.67 -1.95 16.19
N ALA A 71 -3.85 -2.54 15.02
CA ALA A 71 -3.50 -3.94 14.83
C ALA A 71 -1.98 -4.15 14.88
N THR A 72 -1.57 -5.38 15.20
CA THR A 72 -0.18 -5.78 15.41
C THR A 72 0.09 -7.07 14.64
N PRO A 73 1.36 -7.49 14.47
CA PRO A 73 1.68 -8.80 13.89
C PRO A 73 1.02 -9.98 14.64
N ALA A 74 0.64 -9.79 15.90
CA ALA A 74 -0.06 -10.75 16.73
C ALA A 74 -1.60 -10.63 16.68
N THR A 75 -2.17 -9.72 15.90
CA THR A 75 -3.63 -9.64 15.74
C THR A 75 -4.17 -10.97 15.19
N MET A 76 -5.12 -11.57 15.90
CA MET A 76 -5.73 -12.84 15.53
C MET A 76 -6.94 -12.62 14.60
N TYR A 77 -7.09 -13.49 13.60
CA TYR A 77 -8.26 -13.60 12.74
C TYR A 77 -8.82 -15.01 12.77
N TRP A 78 -10.13 -15.11 12.55
CA TRP A 78 -10.81 -16.37 12.30
C TRP A 78 -10.83 -16.67 10.80
N ASP A 79 -9.84 -17.44 10.33
CA ASP A 79 -9.80 -17.96 8.96
C ASP A 79 -10.79 -19.11 8.80
N ARG A 80 -12.05 -18.76 8.52
CA ARG A 80 -13.18 -19.66 8.30
C ARG A 80 -14.04 -19.20 7.13
N LYS A 81 -14.93 -20.06 6.65
CA LYS A 81 -15.93 -19.66 5.63
C LYS A 81 -16.74 -18.47 6.15
N THR A 82 -16.54 -17.33 5.52
CA THR A 82 -17.14 -16.05 5.92
C THR A 82 -17.79 -15.42 4.71
N THR A 83 -19.05 -15.00 4.85
CA THR A 83 -19.79 -14.29 3.80
C THR A 83 -19.97 -12.85 4.22
N PHE A 84 -19.52 -11.95 3.36
CA PHE A 84 -19.67 -10.51 3.52
C PHE A 84 -20.85 -10.05 2.69
N THR A 85 -21.72 -9.23 3.27
CA THR A 85 -22.88 -8.66 2.57
C THR A 85 -22.72 -7.14 2.52
N ASN A 86 -22.75 -6.56 1.33
CA ASN A 86 -22.69 -5.11 1.19
C ASN A 86 -24.07 -4.46 1.43
N GLN A 87 -24.11 -3.13 1.45
CA GLN A 87 -25.34 -2.35 1.65
C GLN A 87 -26.45 -2.59 0.60
N TYR A 88 -26.12 -3.23 -0.52
CA TYR A 88 -27.04 -3.57 -1.61
C TYR A 88 -27.51 -5.04 -1.53
N GLY A 89 -27.14 -5.77 -0.48
CA GLY A 89 -27.49 -7.18 -0.31
C GLY A 89 -26.65 -8.14 -1.17
N GLN A 90 -25.62 -7.66 -1.87
CA GLN A 90 -24.72 -8.52 -2.63
C GLN A 90 -23.75 -9.22 -1.69
N THR A 91 -23.57 -10.52 -1.90
CA THR A 91 -22.72 -11.35 -1.05
C THR A 91 -21.39 -11.66 -1.72
N TYR A 92 -20.35 -11.78 -0.89
CA TYR A 92 -19.01 -12.17 -1.29
C TYR A 92 -18.44 -13.15 -0.26
N THR A 93 -18.04 -14.34 -0.72
CA THR A 93 -17.46 -15.39 0.13
C THR A 93 -16.07 -15.74 -0.41
N PRO A 94 -14.99 -15.14 0.13
CA PRO A 94 -13.63 -15.48 -0.29
C PRO A 94 -13.27 -16.91 0.14
N VAL A 95 -12.39 -17.54 -0.65
CA VAL A 95 -11.79 -18.84 -0.35
C VAL A 95 -10.26 -18.69 -0.38
N ASN A 96 -9.55 -19.38 0.51
CA ASN A 96 -8.10 -19.43 0.45
C ASN A 96 -7.61 -20.19 -0.79
N TYR A 97 -6.40 -19.87 -1.23
CA TYR A 97 -5.82 -20.50 -2.42
C TYR A 97 -5.69 -22.03 -2.28
N ASP A 98 -5.44 -22.53 -1.07
CA ASP A 98 -5.35 -23.95 -0.76
C ASP A 98 -6.72 -24.64 -0.59
N GLY A 99 -7.83 -23.90 -0.70
CA GLY A 99 -9.19 -24.42 -0.53
C GLY A 99 -9.57 -24.75 0.91
N THR A 100 -8.72 -24.46 1.89
CA THR A 100 -8.91 -24.81 3.30
C THR A 100 -9.04 -23.58 4.20
N TYR A 101 -9.54 -23.80 5.41
CA TYR A 101 -9.69 -22.79 6.45
C TYR A 101 -8.82 -23.20 7.64
N HIS A 102 -8.02 -22.27 8.15
CA HIS A 102 -6.97 -22.54 9.14
C HIS A 102 -7.37 -22.22 10.58
N GLY A 103 -8.62 -21.81 10.83
CA GLY A 103 -9.10 -21.46 12.16
C GLY A 103 -8.47 -20.16 12.67
N ALA A 104 -8.08 -20.13 13.95
CA ALA A 104 -7.37 -18.99 14.52
C ALA A 104 -5.96 -18.84 13.91
N VAL A 105 -5.70 -17.70 13.27
CA VAL A 105 -4.38 -17.37 12.69
C VAL A 105 -3.97 -15.95 13.07
N LEU A 106 -2.67 -15.73 13.29
CA LEU A 106 -2.13 -14.39 13.57
C LEU A 106 -1.83 -13.64 12.26
N MET A 107 -1.79 -12.30 12.31
CA MET A 107 -1.47 -11.43 11.17
C MET A 107 -0.16 -11.83 10.49
N ARG A 108 0.90 -12.10 11.28
CA ARG A 108 2.19 -12.58 10.77
C ARG A 108 2.00 -13.83 9.91
N GLU A 109 1.35 -14.86 10.45
CA GLU A 109 1.11 -16.10 9.71
C GLU A 109 0.24 -15.85 8.48
N SER A 110 -0.83 -15.06 8.62
CA SER A 110 -1.77 -14.79 7.53
C SER A 110 -1.10 -14.07 6.34
N LEU A 111 -0.37 -12.98 6.60
CA LEU A 111 0.30 -12.23 5.54
C LEU A 111 1.46 -13.03 4.95
N ALA A 112 2.26 -13.70 5.77
CA ALA A 112 3.37 -14.54 5.30
C ALA A 112 2.85 -15.66 4.40
N ARG A 113 1.77 -16.35 4.79
CA ARG A 113 1.13 -17.43 4.03
C ARG A 113 0.20 -16.94 2.92
N SER A 114 -0.03 -15.63 2.85
CA SER A 114 -0.89 -14.98 1.88
C SER A 114 -2.35 -15.48 1.91
N LEU A 115 -2.91 -15.72 3.10
CA LEU A 115 -4.30 -16.18 3.28
C LEU A 115 -5.30 -15.11 2.80
N ASN A 116 -6.39 -15.53 2.17
CA ASN A 116 -7.38 -14.63 1.56
C ASN A 116 -8.41 -14.16 2.57
N VAL A 117 -8.99 -15.05 3.36
CA VAL A 117 -10.08 -14.68 4.29
C VAL A 117 -9.62 -13.65 5.32
N PRO A 118 -8.48 -13.81 6.02
CA PRO A 118 -8.06 -12.79 6.98
C PRO A 118 -7.74 -11.44 6.33
N ALA A 119 -7.23 -11.43 5.10
CA ALA A 119 -6.98 -10.18 4.38
C ALA A 119 -8.28 -9.44 4.02
N VAL A 120 -9.37 -10.19 3.78
CA VAL A 120 -10.72 -9.63 3.56
C VAL A 120 -11.34 -9.18 4.87
N LEU A 121 -11.15 -9.91 5.97
CA LEU A 121 -11.54 -9.49 7.32
C LEU A 121 -10.84 -8.17 7.69
N ALA A 122 -9.52 -8.11 7.55
CA ALA A 122 -8.73 -6.90 7.78
C ALA A 122 -9.25 -5.70 6.96
N LEU A 123 -9.54 -5.90 5.66
CA LEU A 123 -10.10 -4.84 4.83
C LEU A 123 -11.52 -4.44 5.26
N ASN A 124 -12.34 -5.40 5.67
CA ASN A 124 -13.68 -5.14 6.18
C ASN A 124 -13.62 -4.32 7.48
N ASP A 125 -12.67 -4.63 8.35
CA ASP A 125 -12.49 -3.98 9.66
C ASP A 125 -11.98 -2.54 9.50
N VAL A 126 -11.06 -2.29 8.57
CA VAL A 126 -10.58 -0.91 8.28
C VAL A 126 -11.48 -0.13 7.33
N GLY A 127 -12.23 -0.82 6.48
CA GLY A 127 -13.06 -0.24 5.43
C GLY A 127 -12.27 0.20 4.19
N LEU A 128 -12.95 0.12 3.04
CA LEU A 128 -12.42 0.50 1.73
C LEU A 128 -11.83 1.92 1.66
N PRO A 129 -12.44 2.98 2.25
CA PRO A 129 -11.90 4.35 2.16
C PRO A 129 -10.52 4.50 2.79
N ALA A 130 -10.27 3.83 3.92
CA ALA A 130 -8.97 3.87 4.59
C ALA A 130 -7.90 3.14 3.78
N PHE A 131 -8.25 2.00 3.19
CA PHE A 131 -7.36 1.30 2.27
C PHE A 131 -7.03 2.15 1.03
N MET A 132 -8.02 2.79 0.42
CA MET A 132 -7.79 3.69 -0.72
C MET A 132 -6.88 4.87 -0.34
N THR A 133 -7.06 5.41 0.86
CA THR A 133 -6.19 6.46 1.41
C THR A 133 -4.77 5.95 1.56
N MET A 134 -4.57 4.79 2.18
CA MET A 134 -3.26 4.14 2.32
C MET A 134 -2.59 3.93 0.96
N THR A 135 -3.29 3.37 -0.02
CA THR A 135 -2.72 3.12 -1.35
C THR A 135 -2.31 4.43 -2.05
N GLN A 136 -3.13 5.49 -1.96
CA GLN A 136 -2.76 6.81 -2.47
C GLN A 136 -1.53 7.39 -1.74
N LYS A 137 -1.47 7.22 -0.42
CA LYS A 137 -0.38 7.66 0.46
C LYS A 137 0.97 7.11 0.00
N VAL A 138 1.02 5.83 -0.38
CA VAL A 138 2.23 5.16 -0.87
C VAL A 138 2.44 5.29 -2.38
N GLY A 139 1.51 5.92 -3.11
CA GLY A 139 1.63 6.20 -4.54
C GLY A 139 1.00 5.17 -5.48
N ILE A 140 0.19 4.25 -4.97
CA ILE A 140 -0.62 3.33 -5.79
C ILE A 140 -1.91 4.04 -6.19
N ALA A 141 -2.07 4.26 -7.49
CA ALA A 141 -3.28 4.83 -8.07
C ALA A 141 -4.09 3.73 -8.77
N PHE A 142 -5.31 3.49 -8.31
CA PHE A 142 -6.26 2.64 -9.00
C PHE A 142 -7.10 3.47 -9.99
N PRO A 143 -7.42 2.94 -11.18
CA PRO A 143 -8.43 3.54 -12.05
C PRO A 143 -9.76 3.75 -11.29
N PRO A 144 -10.48 4.86 -11.47
CA PRO A 144 -11.77 5.04 -10.81
C PRO A 144 -12.76 3.94 -11.21
N ASN A 145 -13.32 3.23 -10.22
CA ASN A 145 -14.34 2.21 -10.46
C ASN A 145 -15.33 2.14 -9.27
N PRO A 146 -16.63 2.43 -9.48
CA PRO A 146 -17.63 2.36 -8.42
C PRO A 146 -17.92 0.94 -7.92
N ALA A 147 -17.48 -0.09 -8.65
CA ALA A 147 -17.64 -1.49 -8.27
C ALA A 147 -16.56 -1.99 -7.29
N TYR A 148 -15.61 -1.14 -6.89
CA TYR A 148 -14.61 -1.55 -5.90
C TYR A 148 -15.28 -1.88 -4.56
N GLY A 149 -14.89 -3.04 -4.03
CA GLY A 149 -15.36 -3.58 -2.77
C GLY A 149 -14.26 -4.39 -2.11
N LEU A 150 -14.62 -5.31 -1.21
CA LEU A 150 -13.63 -6.05 -0.43
C LEU A 150 -12.66 -6.91 -1.28
N ALA A 151 -13.00 -7.23 -2.53
CA ALA A 151 -12.09 -7.94 -3.43
C ALA A 151 -10.80 -7.17 -3.76
N VAL A 152 -10.72 -5.84 -3.51
CA VAL A 152 -9.50 -5.07 -3.83
C VAL A 152 -8.28 -5.52 -3.03
N THR A 153 -8.44 -6.02 -1.80
CA THR A 153 -7.33 -6.60 -0.99
C THR A 153 -6.76 -7.89 -1.60
N LEU A 154 -7.51 -8.52 -2.51
CA LEU A 154 -7.08 -9.70 -3.25
C LEU A 154 -6.66 -9.36 -4.69
N GLY A 155 -6.57 -8.08 -5.04
CA GLY A 155 -6.17 -7.61 -6.36
C GLY A 155 -7.33 -7.34 -7.32
N GLY A 156 -8.56 -7.14 -6.82
CA GLY A 156 -9.73 -6.77 -7.62
C GLY A 156 -9.69 -5.36 -8.22
N ALA A 157 -8.64 -4.57 -7.97
CA ALA A 157 -8.36 -3.29 -8.61
C ALA A 157 -7.04 -3.38 -9.38
N GLU A 158 -6.99 -2.77 -10.57
CA GLU A 158 -5.78 -2.77 -11.40
C GLU A 158 -4.80 -1.69 -10.96
N ALA A 159 -3.51 -2.01 -10.90
CA ALA A 159 -2.42 -1.10 -10.58
C ALA A 159 -1.27 -1.29 -11.59
N ARG A 160 -0.46 -0.25 -11.77
CA ARG A 160 0.75 -0.36 -12.61
C ARG A 160 1.87 -1.04 -11.82
N LEU A 161 2.68 -1.85 -12.49
CA LEU A 161 3.82 -2.52 -11.85
C LEU A 161 4.81 -1.50 -11.26
N ILE A 162 5.04 -0.38 -11.95
CA ILE A 162 5.90 0.71 -11.44
C ILE A 162 5.38 1.29 -10.12
N ASP A 163 4.07 1.53 -10.00
CA ASP A 163 3.46 2.11 -8.80
C ASP A 163 3.54 1.12 -7.64
N MET A 164 3.26 -0.16 -7.90
CA MET A 164 3.42 -1.23 -6.92
C MET A 164 4.88 -1.36 -6.47
N THR A 165 5.85 -1.33 -7.39
CA THR A 165 7.28 -1.44 -7.06
C THR A 165 7.75 -0.22 -6.25
N SER A 166 7.31 0.97 -6.64
CA SER A 166 7.59 2.22 -5.89
C SER A 166 6.99 2.18 -4.49
N ALA A 167 5.79 1.62 -4.31
CA ALA A 167 5.16 1.51 -2.99
C ALA A 167 5.89 0.51 -2.09
N TYR A 168 6.47 -0.57 -2.63
CA TYR A 168 7.36 -1.45 -1.87
C TYR A 168 8.68 -0.76 -1.51
N ALA A 169 9.16 0.18 -2.32
CA ALA A 169 10.31 1.00 -1.96
C ALA A 169 10.04 1.89 -0.72
N VAL A 170 8.81 2.37 -0.55
CA VAL A 170 8.38 3.07 0.67
C VAL A 170 8.49 2.16 1.89
N ILE A 171 8.13 0.89 1.78
CA ILE A 171 8.31 -0.08 2.88
C ILE A 171 9.81 -0.30 3.14
N ALA A 172 10.58 -0.54 2.07
CA ALA A 172 12.01 -0.87 2.12
C ALA A 172 12.88 0.23 2.77
N ASN A 173 12.52 1.50 2.59
CA ASN A 173 13.26 2.65 3.12
C ASN A 173 12.70 3.19 4.44
N GLY A 174 11.85 2.43 5.13
CA GLY A 174 11.33 2.81 6.45
C GLY A 174 10.19 3.84 6.40
N GLY A 175 9.46 3.93 5.29
CA GLY A 175 8.22 4.69 5.18
C GLY A 175 8.32 6.02 4.45
N VAL A 176 9.40 6.29 3.73
CA VAL A 176 9.61 7.55 3.01
C VAL A 176 9.18 7.39 1.55
N ARG A 177 8.26 8.23 1.09
CA ARG A 177 7.88 8.28 -0.32
C ARG A 177 8.84 9.14 -1.11
N LEU A 178 9.57 8.52 -2.02
CA LEU A 178 10.43 9.18 -3.01
C LEU A 178 9.77 9.09 -4.39
N PRO A 179 9.77 10.16 -5.20
CA PRO A 179 9.32 10.07 -6.58
C PRO A 179 10.18 9.08 -7.36
N SER A 180 9.54 8.12 -8.03
CA SER A 180 10.26 7.23 -8.94
C SER A 180 10.67 8.00 -10.21
N THR A 181 11.96 8.01 -10.55
CA THR A 181 12.48 8.72 -11.73
C THR A 181 13.40 7.87 -12.59
N ALA A 182 13.27 8.00 -13.91
CA ALA A 182 14.21 7.42 -14.89
C ALA A 182 15.22 8.46 -15.42
N ILE A 183 15.05 9.74 -15.07
CA ILE A 183 15.95 10.83 -15.46
C ILE A 183 16.78 11.16 -14.22
N ALA A 184 18.10 10.93 -14.30
CA ALA A 184 19.03 11.26 -13.22
C ALA A 184 19.35 12.76 -13.19
N ARG A 185 19.72 13.33 -14.35
CA ARG A 185 20.09 14.73 -14.50
C ARG A 185 19.78 15.24 -15.90
N VAL A 186 19.62 16.56 -16.02
CA VAL A 186 19.46 17.28 -17.29
C VAL A 186 20.53 18.35 -17.35
N GLU A 187 21.34 18.32 -18.40
CA GLU A 187 22.49 19.21 -18.60
C GLU A 187 22.40 19.87 -19.98
N ARG A 188 22.95 21.08 -20.10
CA ARG A 188 23.21 21.72 -21.40
C ARG A 188 24.43 21.10 -22.06
N ALA A 189 24.57 21.33 -23.36
CA ALA A 189 25.74 20.91 -24.14
C ALA A 189 27.06 21.53 -23.64
N ASP A 190 27.01 22.69 -22.98
CA ASP A 190 28.18 23.36 -22.37
C ASP A 190 28.56 22.78 -20.99
N GLY A 191 27.88 21.72 -20.54
CA GLY A 191 28.10 21.09 -19.24
C GLY A 191 27.35 21.76 -18.08
N THR A 192 26.57 22.81 -18.32
CA THR A 192 25.76 23.45 -17.28
C THR A 192 24.64 22.52 -16.82
N LEU A 193 24.66 22.13 -15.55
CA LEU A 193 23.58 21.38 -14.91
C LEU A 193 22.30 22.23 -14.82
N LEU A 194 21.22 21.75 -15.44
CA LEU A 194 19.90 22.37 -15.37
C LEU A 194 19.06 21.81 -14.24
N ARG A 195 19.14 20.49 -14.03
CA ARG A 195 18.40 19.80 -12.97
C ARG A 195 19.08 18.49 -12.62
N ASP A 196 19.18 18.24 -11.33
CA ASP A 196 19.51 16.94 -10.77
C ASP A 196 18.26 16.40 -10.07
N TYR A 197 17.90 15.16 -10.38
CA TYR A 197 16.74 14.47 -9.82
C TYR A 197 17.14 13.45 -8.75
N LEU A 198 18.44 13.17 -8.58
CA LEU A 198 18.95 12.23 -7.59
C LEU A 198 19.59 12.95 -6.40
N THR A 199 20.11 14.16 -6.59
CA THR A 199 20.60 15.00 -5.48
C THR A 199 19.48 15.88 -4.91
N GLY A 200 19.44 15.97 -3.57
CA GLY A 200 18.34 16.55 -2.80
C GLY A 200 17.73 15.60 -1.77
N PHE A 201 18.12 14.33 -1.80
CA PHE A 201 17.67 13.29 -0.86
C PHE A 201 18.87 12.74 -0.05
N GLY A 202 19.50 13.54 0.81
CA GLY A 202 20.66 13.11 1.63
C GLY A 202 20.34 11.94 2.56
N GLU A 203 21.31 11.13 3.01
CA GLU A 203 21.16 9.97 3.92
C GLU A 203 19.99 10.09 4.94
N PRO A 204 19.22 9.03 5.21
CA PRO A 204 18.22 9.06 6.27
C PRO A 204 18.87 9.50 7.58
N ALA A 205 18.28 10.48 8.26
CA ALA A 205 18.81 10.95 9.52
C ALA A 205 18.90 9.76 10.50
N PRO A 206 20.03 9.58 11.21
CA PRO A 206 20.10 8.59 12.26
C PRO A 206 19.01 8.89 13.30
N ALA A 207 18.37 7.84 13.81
CA ALA A 207 17.31 7.91 14.80
C ALA A 207 17.87 8.38 16.16
N THR A 208 18.20 9.66 16.27
CA THR A 208 18.55 10.30 17.53
C THR A 208 17.73 11.59 17.65
N GLY A 209 16.80 11.58 18.60
CA GLY A 209 15.80 12.62 18.78
C GLY A 209 16.38 13.99 19.12
N THR A 210 15.72 15.04 18.65
CA THR A 210 15.23 16.18 19.43
C THR A 210 14.61 17.17 18.44
N THR A 211 13.32 17.45 18.62
CA THR A 211 12.58 18.47 17.87
C THR A 211 12.97 19.85 18.39
N SER A 212 13.76 20.62 17.63
CA SER A 212 13.82 22.07 17.79
C SER A 212 13.28 22.75 16.55
N ARG A 213 12.13 23.43 16.73
CA ARG A 213 11.40 24.16 15.70
C ARG A 213 11.98 25.57 15.62
N ALA A 214 12.96 25.79 14.77
CA ALA A 214 13.41 27.15 14.43
C ALA A 214 12.53 27.72 13.30
N GLN A 215 11.81 28.80 13.59
CA GLN A 215 11.13 29.61 12.58
C GLN A 215 12.15 30.47 11.82
N PRO A 216 12.09 30.60 10.48
CA PRO A 216 12.88 31.60 9.78
C PRO A 216 12.20 32.96 9.89
N SER A 217 12.94 33.95 10.39
CA SER A 217 12.58 35.37 10.34
C SER A 217 12.60 35.89 8.90
N LEU A 218 11.57 36.65 8.54
CA LEU A 218 11.50 37.41 7.29
C LEU A 218 12.38 38.66 7.41
N ALA A 219 13.46 38.72 6.63
CA ALA A 219 14.13 39.97 6.29
C ALA A 219 14.03 40.16 4.78
N GLU A 220 13.39 41.26 4.38
CA GLU A 220 13.19 41.70 3.00
C GLU A 220 14.53 42.07 2.35
N SER A 221 14.70 41.68 1.09
CA SER A 221 15.73 42.22 0.20
C SER A 221 15.15 42.35 -1.20
N GLN A 222 14.99 43.59 -1.63
CA GLN A 222 14.49 44.03 -2.94
C GLN A 222 15.60 43.97 -4.00
N ASN A 223 15.46 43.13 -5.04
CA ASN A 223 15.79 43.46 -6.44
C ASN A 223 15.39 42.31 -7.41
N PRO A 224 14.79 42.59 -8.60
CA PRO A 224 14.34 41.57 -9.52
C PRO A 224 15.35 41.37 -10.67
N ALA A 225 16.23 40.39 -10.57
CA ALA A 225 17.03 39.93 -11.70
C ALA A 225 17.41 38.46 -11.54
N VAL A 226 16.81 37.62 -12.39
CA VAL A 226 17.22 36.25 -12.77
C VAL A 226 17.89 35.43 -11.66
N ALA A 227 17.09 34.85 -10.77
CA ALA A 227 17.55 33.72 -9.95
C ALA A 227 17.55 32.45 -10.82
N PRO A 228 18.65 31.66 -10.89
CA PRO A 228 18.59 30.33 -11.47
C PRO A 228 17.57 29.52 -10.65
N ALA A 229 16.87 28.61 -11.30
CA ALA A 229 15.95 27.68 -10.64
C ALA A 229 16.72 26.86 -9.60
N ALA A 230 16.87 27.40 -8.39
CA ALA A 230 17.41 26.69 -7.26
C ALA A 230 16.52 25.46 -7.08
N ALA A 231 17.16 24.29 -7.15
CA ALA A 231 16.53 23.00 -6.93
C ALA A 231 15.67 23.10 -5.67
N ARG A 232 14.35 23.18 -5.84
CA ARG A 232 13.40 22.96 -4.75
C ARG A 232 13.66 21.53 -4.31
N ALA A 233 14.37 21.36 -3.20
CA ALA A 233 14.56 20.06 -2.57
C ALA A 233 13.19 19.41 -2.45
N THR A 234 12.97 18.34 -3.20
CA THR A 234 11.74 17.56 -3.16
C THR A 234 11.60 17.01 -1.75
N ARG A 235 10.53 17.42 -1.06
CA ARG A 235 10.26 17.07 0.33
C ARG A 235 10.21 15.53 0.45
N ARG A 236 10.97 14.97 1.40
CA ARG A 236 10.81 13.58 1.82
C ARG A 236 9.53 13.48 2.62
N ASP A 237 8.51 12.88 2.01
CA ASP A 237 7.24 12.67 2.68
C ASP A 237 7.32 11.35 3.45
N GLN A 238 7.49 11.43 4.78
CA GLN A 238 7.33 10.27 5.66
C GLN A 238 5.84 9.90 5.66
N VAL A 239 5.50 8.83 4.96
CA VAL A 239 4.12 8.39 4.73
C VAL A 239 3.76 7.14 5.53
N LEU A 240 4.70 6.35 6.01
CA LEU A 240 4.42 5.25 6.96
C LEU A 240 5.18 5.50 8.25
N SER A 241 4.74 4.93 9.37
CA SER A 241 5.62 4.83 10.54
C SER A 241 6.82 3.92 10.19
N PRO A 242 8.05 4.28 10.59
CA PRO A 242 9.20 3.39 10.44
C PRO A 242 8.98 2.03 11.11
N GLU A 243 8.29 2.01 12.26
CA GLU A 243 7.93 0.79 12.98
C GLU A 243 7.00 -0.09 12.13
N HIS A 244 5.91 0.45 11.58
CA HIS A 244 4.98 -0.34 10.75
C HIS A 244 5.63 -0.85 9.47
N ALA A 245 6.44 -0.02 8.80
CA ALA A 245 7.21 -0.44 7.63
C ALA A 245 8.16 -1.60 7.96
N TRP A 246 8.84 -1.53 9.12
CA TRP A 246 9.72 -2.59 9.58
C TRP A 246 8.97 -3.85 10.01
N LEU A 247 7.80 -3.75 10.66
CA LEU A 247 6.98 -4.90 11.05
C LEU A 247 6.48 -5.67 9.82
N ILE A 248 6.02 -4.97 8.78
CA ILE A 248 5.68 -5.61 7.50
C ILE A 248 6.90 -6.26 6.86
N THR A 249 8.05 -5.57 6.87
CA THR A 249 9.32 -6.14 6.38
C THR A 249 9.69 -7.41 7.15
N SER A 250 9.53 -7.42 8.47
CA SER A 250 9.79 -8.57 9.34
C SER A 250 8.87 -9.73 9.02
N ILE A 251 7.59 -9.50 8.71
CA ILE A 251 6.66 -10.57 8.29
C ILE A 251 7.02 -11.09 6.89
N LEU A 252 7.29 -10.20 5.94
CA LEU A 252 7.57 -10.56 4.56
C LEU A 252 8.94 -11.21 4.35
N SER A 253 9.86 -11.11 5.32
CA SER A 253 11.19 -11.74 5.30
C SER A 253 11.27 -13.02 6.13
N ASP A 254 10.20 -13.40 6.82
CA ASP A 254 10.13 -14.56 7.69
C ASP A 254 9.88 -15.85 6.88
N ASP A 255 10.94 -16.62 6.62
CA ASP A 255 10.81 -17.90 5.93
C ASP A 255 10.04 -18.93 6.74
N ALA A 256 10.19 -18.94 8.07
CA ALA A 256 9.52 -19.91 8.93
C ALA A 256 7.99 -19.73 8.89
N ALA A 257 7.52 -18.48 8.89
CA ALA A 257 6.10 -18.18 8.74
C ALA A 257 5.55 -18.56 7.34
N ARG A 258 6.41 -18.59 6.31
CA ARG A 258 6.04 -18.95 4.92
C ARG A 258 6.01 -20.44 4.64
N VAL A 259 6.78 -21.26 5.36
CA VAL A 259 7.00 -22.69 5.08
C VAL A 259 5.70 -23.45 4.84
N LYS A 260 4.64 -23.20 5.63
CA LYS A 260 3.34 -23.89 5.49
C LYS A 260 2.70 -23.73 4.11
N SER A 261 2.95 -22.63 3.39
CA SER A 261 2.35 -22.34 2.09
C SER A 261 3.33 -22.44 0.93
N PHE A 262 4.63 -22.25 1.18
CA PHE A 262 5.65 -22.15 0.13
C PHE A 262 6.75 -23.22 0.21
N GLY A 263 6.73 -24.05 1.25
CA GLY A 263 7.79 -25.02 1.54
C GLY A 263 9.06 -24.36 2.13
N PRO A 264 9.94 -25.16 2.75
CA PRO A 264 11.22 -24.67 3.25
C PRO A 264 12.16 -24.27 2.11
N GLY A 265 12.97 -23.22 2.31
CA GLY A 265 13.99 -22.84 1.33
C GLY A 265 13.41 -22.44 -0.04
N SER A 266 12.21 -21.87 -0.05
CA SER A 266 11.50 -21.53 -1.28
C SER A 266 12.27 -20.55 -2.17
N ILE A 267 11.89 -20.45 -3.45
CA ILE A 267 12.46 -19.51 -4.44
C ILE A 267 12.35 -18.02 -4.02
N LEU A 268 11.57 -17.74 -2.98
CA LEU A 268 11.39 -16.43 -2.38
C LEU A 268 12.58 -16.02 -1.49
N ASN A 269 13.48 -16.95 -1.17
CA ASN A 269 14.69 -16.68 -0.40
C ASN A 269 15.88 -16.37 -1.32
N LEU A 270 16.74 -15.45 -0.87
CA LEU A 270 18.06 -15.23 -1.45
C LEU A 270 19.10 -16.02 -0.67
N LYS A 271 20.20 -16.42 -1.32
CA LYS A 271 21.18 -17.36 -0.74
C LYS A 271 21.89 -16.82 0.49
N ASN A 272 22.33 -15.55 0.44
CA ASN A 272 23.29 -14.98 1.39
C ASN A 272 22.82 -13.67 2.03
N ARG A 273 21.53 -13.34 1.93
CA ARG A 273 20.99 -12.08 2.48
C ARG A 273 19.49 -12.20 2.76
N PRO A 274 18.95 -11.45 3.72
CA PRO A 274 17.51 -11.42 3.95
C PRO A 274 16.81 -10.72 2.77
N ALA A 275 15.60 -11.16 2.45
CA ALA A 275 14.73 -10.51 1.48
C ALA A 275 13.28 -10.54 1.97
N ALA A 276 12.62 -9.39 1.89
CA ALA A 276 11.19 -9.28 2.12
C ALA A 276 10.48 -9.39 0.77
N VAL A 277 9.54 -10.31 0.62
CA VAL A 277 8.93 -10.58 -0.69
C VAL A 277 7.49 -11.03 -0.57
N LYS A 278 6.68 -10.58 -1.52
CA LYS A 278 5.27 -10.93 -1.63
C LYS A 278 4.93 -11.33 -3.05
N THR A 279 4.24 -12.45 -3.16
CA THR A 279 3.66 -12.93 -4.41
C THR A 279 2.27 -12.35 -4.65
N GLY A 280 1.91 -12.20 -5.92
CA GLY A 280 0.56 -11.93 -6.40
C GLY A 280 0.18 -12.96 -7.45
N THR A 281 -1.03 -13.49 -7.33
CA THR A 281 -1.66 -14.37 -8.33
C THR A 281 -3.09 -13.88 -8.46
N THR A 282 -3.57 -13.69 -9.67
CA THR A 282 -4.96 -13.29 -9.92
C THR A 282 -5.86 -14.50 -10.10
N ASN A 283 -7.16 -14.29 -9.89
CA ASN A 283 -8.16 -15.29 -10.28
C ASN A 283 -8.04 -15.50 -11.80
N ASP A 284 -8.18 -16.75 -12.25
CA ASP A 284 -7.99 -17.18 -13.66
C ASP A 284 -6.55 -17.11 -14.21
N PHE A 285 -5.54 -16.90 -13.35
CA PHE A 285 -4.13 -16.93 -13.72
C PHE A 285 -3.78 -15.99 -14.89
N ARG A 286 -4.34 -14.78 -14.92
CA ARG A 286 -4.04 -13.78 -15.96
C ARG A 286 -2.77 -13.01 -15.66
N ASP A 287 -2.50 -12.77 -14.38
CA ASP A 287 -1.35 -12.02 -13.91
C ASP A 287 -0.69 -12.74 -12.73
N ASN A 288 0.62 -12.91 -12.86
CA ASN A 288 1.51 -13.37 -11.80
C ASN A 288 2.48 -12.27 -11.45
N LEU A 289 2.57 -11.94 -10.17
CA LEU A 289 3.50 -10.94 -9.65
C LEU A 289 4.40 -11.54 -8.58
N THR A 290 5.61 -11.02 -8.51
CA THR A 290 6.46 -11.12 -7.33
C THR A 290 7.16 -9.78 -7.16
N ILE A 291 6.95 -9.18 -6.00
CA ILE A 291 7.59 -7.92 -5.64
C ILE A 291 8.32 -8.16 -4.32
N GLY A 292 9.60 -7.85 -4.31
CA GLY A 292 10.43 -8.06 -3.13
C GLY A 292 11.63 -7.15 -3.12
N PHE A 293 12.22 -7.02 -1.94
CA PHE A 293 13.26 -6.05 -1.68
C PHE A 293 14.27 -6.53 -0.64
N THR A 294 15.41 -5.87 -0.71
CA THR A 294 16.51 -5.82 0.26
C THR A 294 16.69 -4.33 0.64
N PRO A 295 17.51 -3.98 1.64
CA PRO A 295 17.80 -2.58 1.93
C PRO A 295 18.35 -1.80 0.73
N GLU A 296 19.01 -2.47 -0.22
CA GLU A 296 19.69 -1.83 -1.35
C GLU A 296 18.86 -1.77 -2.64
N LEU A 297 17.82 -2.60 -2.76
CA LEU A 297 17.17 -2.86 -4.04
C LEU A 297 15.73 -3.36 -3.87
N VAL A 298 14.82 -2.82 -4.68
CA VAL A 298 13.43 -3.29 -4.83
C VAL A 298 13.22 -3.75 -6.27
N VAL A 299 12.66 -4.94 -6.44
CA VAL A 299 12.37 -5.52 -7.75
C VAL A 299 10.91 -5.96 -7.79
N GLY A 300 10.18 -5.44 -8.77
CA GLY A 300 8.86 -5.92 -9.15
C GLY A 300 8.95 -6.70 -10.46
N VAL A 301 8.29 -7.85 -10.52
CA VAL A 301 8.15 -8.67 -11.72
C VAL A 301 6.69 -8.97 -11.95
N TRP A 302 6.25 -8.79 -13.19
CA TRP A 302 4.98 -9.26 -13.72
C TRP A 302 5.23 -10.33 -14.80
N VAL A 303 4.38 -11.35 -14.83
CA VAL A 303 4.34 -12.41 -15.85
C VAL A 303 2.89 -12.62 -16.26
N GLY A 304 2.64 -12.67 -17.57
CA GLY A 304 1.28 -12.77 -18.12
C GLY A 304 1.26 -12.62 -19.64
N ASN A 305 0.08 -12.33 -20.18
CA ASN A 305 -0.13 -12.11 -21.61
C ASN A 305 -0.65 -10.69 -21.85
N THR A 306 -0.04 -9.97 -22.82
CA THR A 306 -0.37 -8.57 -23.08
C THR A 306 -1.84 -8.38 -23.51
N ASN A 307 -2.41 -9.37 -24.21
CA ASN A 307 -3.82 -9.39 -24.61
C ASN A 307 -4.77 -9.90 -23.50
N ASN A 308 -4.26 -10.06 -22.27
CA ASN A 308 -5.00 -10.53 -21.10
C ASN A 308 -5.49 -11.99 -21.18
N THR A 309 -5.02 -12.82 -22.13
CA THR A 309 -5.43 -14.24 -22.15
C THR A 309 -4.91 -15.01 -20.93
N GLU A 310 -5.70 -15.94 -20.43
CA GLU A 310 -5.38 -16.75 -19.25
C GLU A 310 -4.12 -17.61 -19.46
N MET A 311 -3.31 -17.72 -18.40
CA MET A 311 -2.23 -18.70 -18.33
C MET A 311 -2.78 -20.01 -17.71
N LYS A 312 -1.97 -21.07 -17.71
CA LYS A 312 -2.38 -22.39 -17.20
C LYS A 312 -1.56 -22.80 -15.99
N GLY A 313 -2.18 -22.86 -14.81
CA GLY A 313 -1.57 -23.45 -13.61
C GLY A 313 -0.20 -22.89 -13.25
N THR A 314 -0.04 -21.57 -13.38
CA THR A 314 1.18 -20.83 -13.03
C THR A 314 0.82 -19.72 -12.05
N THR A 315 1.62 -19.51 -11.02
CA THR A 315 1.35 -18.57 -9.92
C THR A 315 2.46 -17.53 -9.81
N GLY A 316 2.33 -16.58 -8.88
CA GLY A 316 3.45 -15.71 -8.50
C GLY A 316 4.74 -16.49 -8.20
N THR A 317 4.66 -17.65 -7.54
CA THR A 317 5.85 -18.45 -7.18
C THR A 317 6.46 -19.25 -8.33
N THR A 318 5.67 -19.74 -9.29
CA THR A 318 6.18 -20.54 -10.41
C THR A 318 6.41 -19.73 -11.68
N GLY A 319 5.78 -18.56 -11.81
CA GLY A 319 5.93 -17.63 -12.92
C GLY A 319 6.92 -16.49 -12.66
N ALA A 320 6.55 -15.58 -11.75
CA ALA A 320 7.28 -14.33 -11.54
C ALA A 320 8.50 -14.47 -10.61
N ALA A 321 8.40 -15.28 -9.55
CA ALA A 321 9.44 -15.40 -8.54
C ALA A 321 10.80 -15.91 -9.05
N PRO A 322 10.88 -16.86 -10.01
CA PRO A 322 12.17 -17.26 -10.58
C PRO A 322 12.91 -16.12 -11.30
N ILE A 323 12.17 -15.22 -11.96
CA ILE A 323 12.73 -14.02 -12.59
C ILE A 323 13.19 -13.04 -11.52
N TRP A 324 12.34 -12.78 -10.52
CA TRP A 324 12.65 -11.89 -9.40
C TRP A 324 13.94 -12.34 -8.68
N ASN A 325 14.02 -13.63 -8.32
CA ASN A 325 15.17 -14.20 -7.62
C ASN A 325 16.45 -14.03 -8.43
N GLN A 326 16.41 -14.36 -9.73
CA GLN A 326 17.56 -14.23 -10.61
C GLN A 326 18.04 -12.77 -10.77
N ILE A 327 17.11 -11.81 -10.87
CA ILE A 327 17.46 -10.38 -10.92
C ILE A 327 18.11 -9.95 -9.60
N MET A 328 17.53 -10.32 -8.46
CA MET A 328 18.06 -9.96 -7.14
C MET A 328 19.45 -10.55 -6.90
N GLU A 329 19.66 -11.84 -7.19
CA GLU A 329 20.94 -12.52 -7.02
C GLU A 329 22.04 -11.91 -7.91
N GLU A 330 21.72 -11.59 -9.17
CA GLU A 330 22.72 -11.02 -10.09
C GLU A 330 23.00 -9.54 -9.77
N ALA A 331 21.97 -8.72 -9.53
CA ALA A 331 22.13 -7.29 -9.26
C ALA A 331 22.84 -6.99 -7.92
N LEU A 332 22.83 -7.97 -7.00
CA LEU A 332 23.47 -7.88 -5.68
C LEU A 332 24.72 -8.75 -5.55
N LYS A 333 25.14 -9.41 -6.65
CA LYS A 333 26.36 -10.23 -6.67
C LYS A 333 27.58 -9.41 -6.28
N GLY A 334 28.36 -9.92 -5.33
CA GLY A 334 29.56 -9.24 -4.82
C GLY A 334 29.29 -8.01 -3.95
N LYS A 335 28.03 -7.58 -3.77
CA LYS A 335 27.69 -6.50 -2.83
C LYS A 335 27.55 -7.06 -1.40
N PRO A 336 27.95 -6.30 -0.37
CA PRO A 336 27.69 -6.68 1.01
C PRO A 336 26.20 -7.01 1.24
N ALA A 337 25.94 -7.95 2.14
CA ALA A 337 24.59 -8.24 2.59
C ALA A 337 24.28 -7.35 3.80
N THR A 338 23.25 -6.52 3.70
CA THR A 338 22.80 -5.68 4.82
C THR A 338 21.52 -6.25 5.42
N ALA A 339 21.44 -6.27 6.75
CA ALA A 339 20.21 -6.61 7.46
C ALA A 339 19.21 -5.45 7.42
N PHE A 340 17.91 -5.75 7.55
CA PHE A 340 16.90 -4.71 7.72
C PHE A 340 17.10 -4.01 9.07
N ALA A 341 17.48 -2.73 9.04
CA ALA A 341 17.72 -1.95 10.25
C ALA A 341 16.43 -1.82 11.08
N ARG A 342 16.45 -2.35 12.31
CA ARG A 342 15.33 -2.28 13.26
C ARG A 342 15.24 -0.88 13.86
N PRO A 343 14.10 -0.16 13.70
CA PRO A 343 13.88 1.11 14.37
C PRO A 343 13.90 0.98 15.89
N ALA A 344 14.37 2.04 16.58
CA ALA A 344 14.45 2.07 18.04
C ALA A 344 13.06 1.88 18.73
N GLY A 345 11.98 2.27 18.04
CA GLY A 345 10.60 2.10 18.51
C GLY A 345 10.08 0.66 18.45
N ILE A 346 10.85 -0.32 17.93
CA ILE A 346 10.42 -1.72 17.93
C ILE A 346 10.83 -2.42 19.22
N VAL A 347 9.86 -2.99 19.93
CA VAL A 347 10.06 -3.82 21.11
C VAL A 347 9.69 -5.28 20.82
N GLU A 348 10.18 -6.19 21.64
CA GLU A 348 9.80 -7.60 21.58
C GLU A 348 9.03 -7.95 22.86
N ARG A 349 7.94 -8.71 22.71
CA ARG A 349 7.08 -9.15 23.81
C ARG A 349 6.75 -10.63 23.64
N GLU A 350 6.52 -11.31 24.76
CA GLU A 350 5.98 -12.67 24.72
C GLU A 350 4.48 -12.60 24.48
N ILE A 351 3.96 -13.49 23.64
CA ILE A 351 2.54 -13.67 23.36
C ILE A 351 2.15 -15.15 23.49
N CYS A 352 0.86 -15.40 23.74
CA CYS A 352 0.27 -16.70 23.45
C CYS A 352 -0.10 -16.77 21.96
N LEU A 353 0.36 -17.80 21.26
CA LEU A 353 -0.01 -18.06 19.86
C LEU A 353 -1.52 -18.33 19.71
N ASP A 354 -2.18 -18.75 20.78
CA ASP A 354 -3.63 -18.90 20.86
C ASP A 354 -4.26 -17.53 21.20
N GLY A 355 -4.42 -16.63 20.22
CA GLY A 355 -5.04 -15.31 20.46
C GLY A 355 -4.13 -14.11 20.26
N GLY A 356 -2.81 -14.32 20.27
CA GLY A 356 -1.81 -13.27 20.02
C GLY A 356 -1.77 -12.16 21.08
N ARG A 357 -2.21 -12.47 22.29
CA ARG A 357 -2.21 -11.58 23.46
C ARG A 357 -1.06 -11.91 24.40
N GLU A 358 -0.82 -11.08 25.41
CA GLU A 358 0.06 -11.48 26.51
C GLU A 358 -0.38 -12.86 27.07
N PRO A 359 0.56 -13.76 27.40
CA PRO A 359 0.17 -15.11 27.81
C PRO A 359 -0.54 -15.12 29.15
N SER A 360 -1.74 -15.72 29.18
CA SER A 360 -2.40 -16.04 30.45
C SER A 360 -1.66 -17.16 31.20
N PRO A 361 -1.97 -17.39 32.49
CA PRO A 361 -1.49 -18.58 33.21
C PRO A 361 -1.87 -19.91 32.55
N GLU A 362 -2.92 -19.93 31.71
CA GLU A 362 -3.39 -21.13 31.00
C GLU A 362 -2.65 -21.35 29.67
N CYS A 363 -1.90 -20.36 29.16
CA CYS A 363 -1.18 -20.49 27.90
C CYS A 363 -0.03 -21.51 28.02
N PRO A 364 -0.07 -22.65 27.30
CA PRO A 364 0.96 -23.68 27.38
C PRO A 364 2.34 -23.15 26.97
N ALA A 365 3.41 -23.67 27.58
CA ALA A 365 4.78 -23.22 27.30
C ALA A 365 5.17 -23.36 25.82
N ASN A 366 4.71 -24.41 25.14
CA ASN A 366 4.93 -24.62 23.70
C ASN A 366 4.04 -23.76 22.78
N ARG A 367 3.13 -22.98 23.35
CA ARG A 367 2.30 -21.99 22.65
C ARG A 367 2.72 -20.56 22.96
N ARG A 368 3.75 -20.34 23.77
CA ARG A 368 4.36 -19.03 24.00
C ARG A 368 5.40 -18.74 22.92
N ALA A 369 5.36 -17.54 22.37
CA ALA A 369 6.31 -17.09 21.36
C ALA A 369 6.69 -15.63 21.59
N ARG A 370 7.84 -15.23 21.07
CA ARG A 370 8.24 -13.82 21.02
C ARG A 370 7.78 -13.22 19.70
N GLU A 371 7.25 -12.01 19.77
CA GLU A 371 6.81 -11.24 18.61
C GLU A 371 7.26 -9.78 18.74
N PHE A 372 7.44 -9.12 17.60
CA PHE A 372 7.81 -7.72 17.51
C PHE A 372 6.58 -6.80 17.48
N PHE A 373 6.69 -5.68 18.18
CA PHE A 373 5.65 -4.67 18.29
C PHE A 373 6.26 -3.28 18.14
N ALA A 374 5.48 -2.32 17.67
CA ALA A 374 5.79 -0.91 17.94
C ALA A 374 5.62 -0.69 19.45
N ALA A 375 6.52 0.06 20.10
CA ALA A 375 6.47 0.32 21.53
C ALA A 375 5.16 1.01 21.96
N SER A 376 4.58 1.80 21.05
CA SER A 376 3.28 2.47 21.20
C SER A 376 2.07 1.55 21.01
N GLN A 377 2.27 0.32 20.51
CA GLN A 377 1.22 -0.66 20.22
C GLN A 377 1.64 -2.05 20.72
N PRO A 378 1.74 -2.25 22.06
CA PRO A 378 2.06 -3.55 22.65
C PRO A 378 0.93 -4.57 22.39
N PRO A 379 1.17 -5.88 22.65
CA PRO A 379 0.10 -6.87 22.60
C PRO A 379 -1.02 -6.51 23.58
N LEU A 380 -2.24 -6.98 23.28
CA LEU A 380 -3.36 -6.84 24.20
C LEU A 380 -3.10 -7.65 25.48
N PRO A 381 -3.70 -7.23 26.62
CA PRO A 381 -3.63 -7.99 27.87
C PRO A 381 -4.14 -9.42 27.72
N ALA A 382 -3.61 -10.30 28.57
CA ALA A 382 -3.96 -11.72 28.59
C ALA A 382 -5.47 -11.96 28.72
N ASP A 383 -5.97 -12.95 27.97
CA ASP A 383 -7.38 -13.35 27.99
C ASP A 383 -7.50 -14.87 27.76
N ALA A 384 -7.67 -15.60 28.86
CA ALA A 384 -7.77 -17.06 28.82
C ALA A 384 -9.02 -17.56 28.07
N ALA A 385 -10.09 -16.75 27.96
CA ALA A 385 -11.26 -17.13 27.18
C ALA A 385 -10.96 -17.11 25.69
N VAL A 386 -10.26 -16.08 25.20
CA VAL A 386 -9.77 -16.01 23.81
C VAL A 386 -8.80 -17.16 23.51
N GLU A 387 -7.87 -17.46 24.43
CA GLU A 387 -6.93 -18.58 24.27
C GLU A 387 -7.64 -19.93 24.16
N ARG A 388 -8.62 -20.21 25.04
CA ARG A 388 -9.43 -21.43 24.97
C ARG A 388 -10.24 -21.50 23.68
N ALA A 389 -10.91 -20.40 23.31
CA ALA A 389 -11.66 -20.34 22.06
C ALA A 389 -10.79 -20.64 20.84
N ALA A 390 -9.59 -20.07 20.76
CA ALA A 390 -8.63 -20.34 19.68
C ALA A 390 -8.26 -21.83 19.62
N ARG A 391 -7.98 -22.47 20.77
CA ARG A 391 -7.65 -23.91 20.85
C ARG A 391 -8.82 -24.83 20.45
N GLU A 392 -10.03 -24.46 20.86
CA GLU A 392 -11.27 -25.20 20.58
C GLU A 392 -11.85 -24.87 19.20
N ASN A 393 -11.24 -23.92 18.48
CA ASN A 393 -11.76 -23.36 17.23
C ASN A 393 -13.20 -22.84 17.37
N ASN A 394 -13.49 -22.17 18.49
CA ASN A 394 -14.78 -21.58 18.83
C ASN A 394 -14.81 -20.07 18.50
N PRO A 395 -15.43 -19.65 17.38
CA PRO A 395 -15.38 -18.28 16.88
C PRO A 395 -16.42 -17.34 17.51
N ASP A 396 -17.24 -17.82 18.44
CA ASP A 396 -18.24 -16.99 19.12
C ASP A 396 -17.58 -15.96 20.05
N ILE A 397 -16.30 -16.17 20.40
CA ILE A 397 -15.46 -15.18 21.05
C ILE A 397 -14.77 -14.34 19.98
N ALA A 398 -15.00 -13.03 20.04
CA ALA A 398 -14.36 -12.08 19.16
C ALA A 398 -12.83 -12.21 19.27
N ALA A 399 -12.18 -12.37 18.11
CA ALA A 399 -10.72 -12.53 18.07
C ALA A 399 -10.00 -11.29 18.63
N GLN A 400 -10.58 -10.11 18.42
CA GLN A 400 -10.01 -8.80 18.75
C GLN A 400 -11.13 -7.82 19.12
N PRO A 401 -10.84 -6.77 19.91
CA PRO A 401 -11.71 -5.61 20.02
C PRO A 401 -11.93 -5.01 18.63
N ALA A 402 -13.12 -4.44 18.38
CA ALA A 402 -13.32 -3.67 17.15
C ALA A 402 -12.25 -2.58 17.06
N PRO A 403 -11.64 -2.36 15.88
CA PRO A 403 -10.67 -1.29 15.74
C PRO A 403 -11.33 0.04 16.15
N PRO A 404 -10.58 0.96 16.78
CA PRO A 404 -11.10 2.29 17.03
C PRO A 404 -11.64 2.85 15.70
N PRO A 405 -12.73 3.64 15.73
CA PRO A 405 -13.18 4.33 14.53
C PRO A 405 -11.99 5.07 13.93
N PRO A 406 -11.93 5.23 12.59
CA PRO A 406 -10.86 6.00 11.94
C PRO A 406 -10.59 7.27 12.75
N PRO A 407 -9.31 7.65 12.96
CA PRO A 407 -8.99 8.84 13.72
C PRO A 407 -9.86 9.95 13.18
N THR A 408 -10.73 10.43 14.05
CA THR A 408 -11.88 11.23 13.68
C THR A 408 -11.42 12.51 12.95
N SER A 409 -10.16 12.94 13.14
CA SER A 409 -9.50 14.00 12.37
C SER A 409 -9.33 13.79 10.86
N SER A 410 -9.54 12.58 10.29
CA SER A 410 -9.40 12.37 8.83
C SER A 410 -10.75 12.41 8.13
N ILE A 411 -11.07 13.56 7.54
CA ILE A 411 -12.12 13.64 6.52
C ILE A 411 -11.58 12.95 5.27
N VAL A 412 -12.15 11.81 4.91
CA VAL A 412 -11.79 11.08 3.70
C VAL A 412 -12.88 11.33 2.68
N VAL A 413 -12.54 11.97 1.57
CA VAL A 413 -13.49 12.23 0.48
C VAL A 413 -12.93 11.77 -0.85
N THR A 414 -13.82 11.23 -1.67
CA THR A 414 -13.54 10.73 -3.02
C THR A 414 -14.51 11.37 -4.00
N VAL A 415 -14.01 11.65 -5.19
CA VAL A 415 -14.80 12.14 -6.33
C VAL A 415 -14.41 11.33 -7.57
N PRO A 416 -15.27 11.29 -8.61
CA PRO A 416 -14.87 10.86 -9.94
C PRO A 416 -13.59 11.59 -10.39
N GLY A 417 -12.63 10.86 -10.96
CA GLY A 417 -11.35 11.46 -11.40
C GLY A 417 -11.52 12.50 -12.52
N SER A 418 -12.62 12.42 -13.27
CA SER A 418 -13.02 13.38 -14.30
C SER A 418 -14.55 13.48 -14.33
N VAL A 419 -15.08 14.67 -14.61
CA VAL A 419 -16.52 14.95 -14.75
C VAL A 419 -16.76 15.87 -15.93
N ARG A 420 -17.79 15.62 -16.74
CA ARG A 420 -18.15 16.55 -17.81
C ARG A 420 -18.93 17.73 -17.25
N ARG A 421 -18.82 18.88 -17.91
CA ARG A 421 -19.61 20.05 -17.55
C ARG A 421 -21.10 19.72 -17.62
N GLY A 422 -21.84 20.08 -16.57
CA GLY A 422 -23.27 19.78 -16.45
C GLY A 422 -23.59 18.39 -15.88
N GLU A 423 -22.62 17.48 -15.77
CA GLU A 423 -22.81 16.21 -15.06
C GLU A 423 -22.75 16.41 -13.53
N LEU A 424 -23.48 15.56 -12.81
CA LEU A 424 -23.53 15.60 -11.36
C LEU A 424 -22.26 14.97 -10.76
N LEU A 425 -21.48 15.76 -10.03
CA LEU A 425 -20.35 15.30 -9.23
C LEU A 425 -20.85 14.77 -7.88
N SER A 426 -20.81 13.45 -7.69
CA SER A 426 -21.06 12.82 -6.39
C SER A 426 -19.79 12.86 -5.54
N ILE A 427 -19.84 13.53 -4.40
CA ILE A 427 -18.75 13.61 -3.41
C ILE A 427 -19.09 12.62 -2.31
N GLN A 428 -18.29 11.57 -2.18
CA GLN A 428 -18.52 10.49 -1.22
C GLN A 428 -17.39 10.43 -0.20
N GLY A 429 -17.64 9.90 0.99
CA GLY A 429 -16.63 9.88 2.03
C GLY A 429 -17.12 9.67 3.44
N VAL A 430 -16.23 9.99 4.38
CA VAL A 430 -16.44 10.02 5.83
C VAL A 430 -16.12 11.44 6.31
N VAL A 431 -17.05 12.05 7.03
CA VAL A 431 -16.97 13.38 7.63
C VAL A 431 -17.49 13.31 9.06
N ASN A 432 -16.65 12.88 10.00
CA ASN A 432 -17.03 12.72 11.40
C ASN A 432 -15.82 12.92 12.34
N PRO A 433 -15.35 14.16 12.55
CA PRO A 433 -14.33 14.47 13.53
C PRO A 433 -14.84 14.37 14.97
N PRO A 434 -13.93 14.26 15.95
CA PRO A 434 -14.32 14.08 17.33
C PRO A 434 -15.03 15.35 17.80
N GLY A 435 -16.17 15.17 18.45
CA GLY A 435 -17.06 16.28 18.79
C GLY A 435 -17.58 17.03 17.57
N PHE A 436 -17.87 16.33 16.46
CA PHE A 436 -18.48 16.90 15.25
C PHE A 436 -19.58 17.91 15.60
N GLU A 437 -19.47 19.12 15.04
CA GLU A 437 -20.50 20.15 15.13
C GLU A 437 -21.16 20.38 13.77
N ARG A 438 -20.33 20.56 12.74
CA ARG A 438 -20.79 20.83 11.38
C ARG A 438 -19.69 20.59 10.36
N TYR A 439 -20.04 20.49 9.09
CA TYR A 439 -19.08 20.59 8.00
C TYR A 439 -19.58 21.40 6.82
N GLN A 440 -18.66 21.84 5.97
CA GLN A 440 -18.96 22.52 4.71
C GLN A 440 -18.09 21.95 3.58
N VAL A 441 -18.59 22.07 2.36
CA VAL A 441 -17.92 21.60 1.14
C VAL A 441 -17.66 22.79 0.24
N GLU A 442 -16.45 22.85 -0.30
CA GLU A 442 -15.96 23.94 -1.15
C GLU A 442 -15.14 23.37 -2.31
N TYR A 443 -14.93 24.16 -3.36
CA TYR A 443 -14.02 23.84 -4.46
C TYR A 443 -13.07 24.99 -4.76
N GLY A 444 -11.97 24.67 -5.43
CA GLY A 444 -11.05 25.66 -5.95
C GLY A 444 -10.30 25.14 -7.19
N SER A 445 -9.76 26.08 -7.98
CA SER A 445 -9.04 25.76 -9.21
C SER A 445 -7.61 25.29 -8.93
N GLY A 446 -7.17 24.24 -9.63
CA GLY A 446 -5.85 23.64 -9.49
C GLY A 446 -5.75 22.63 -8.35
N GLU A 447 -4.55 22.08 -8.17
CA GLU A 447 -4.26 21.08 -7.11
C GLU A 447 -4.07 21.67 -5.72
N SER A 448 -3.80 22.98 -5.65
CA SER A 448 -3.61 23.75 -4.42
C SER A 448 -4.23 25.14 -4.59
N PRO A 449 -5.56 25.25 -4.52
CA PRO A 449 -6.26 26.51 -4.78
C PRO A 449 -5.89 27.60 -3.77
N GLY A 450 -5.61 28.81 -4.27
CA GLY A 450 -5.46 30.02 -3.45
C GLY A 450 -6.80 30.61 -2.99
N GLU A 451 -7.89 30.27 -3.70
CA GLU A 451 -9.25 30.70 -3.40
C GLU A 451 -10.21 29.51 -3.39
N TRP A 452 -11.22 29.61 -2.53
CA TRP A 452 -12.23 28.57 -2.32
C TRP A 452 -13.63 29.13 -2.50
N ARG A 453 -14.47 28.36 -3.18
CA ARG A 453 -15.86 28.70 -3.49
C ARG A 453 -16.77 27.65 -2.89
N TRP A 454 -17.88 28.10 -2.32
CA TRP A 454 -18.82 27.25 -1.60
C TRP A 454 -19.59 26.29 -2.51
N ILE A 455 -19.81 25.06 -2.05
CA ILE A 455 -20.67 24.05 -2.68
C ILE A 455 -21.91 23.79 -1.83
N SER A 456 -21.71 23.42 -0.56
CA SER A 456 -22.80 23.04 0.34
C SER A 456 -22.42 23.15 1.82
N GLY A 457 -23.43 23.25 2.68
CA GLY A 457 -23.29 23.34 4.13
C GLY A 457 -23.60 24.73 4.72
N PRO A 458 -23.57 24.90 6.06
CA PRO A 458 -23.13 23.91 7.02
C PRO A 458 -24.10 22.73 7.11
N HIS A 459 -23.54 21.53 7.08
CA HIS A 459 -24.24 20.29 7.34
C HIS A 459 -24.05 19.94 8.80
N LEU A 460 -25.15 19.67 9.51
CA LEU A 460 -25.17 19.48 10.96
C LEU A 460 -25.20 18.00 11.38
N SER A 461 -25.08 17.08 10.42
CA SER A 461 -25.01 15.65 10.67
C SER A 461 -23.68 15.10 10.14
N PRO A 462 -22.98 14.25 10.92
CA PRO A 462 -21.77 13.59 10.43
C PRO A 462 -22.09 12.58 9.32
N VAL A 463 -21.09 12.29 8.50
CA VAL A 463 -21.16 11.25 7.45
C VAL A 463 -20.20 10.13 7.85
N ASN A 464 -20.71 8.93 8.12
CA ASN A 464 -19.89 7.78 8.55
C ASN A 464 -19.47 6.86 7.39
N GLY A 465 -19.58 7.34 6.16
CA GLY A 465 -19.44 6.57 4.93
C GLY A 465 -20.67 6.76 4.05
N GLY A 466 -20.47 7.18 2.81
CA GLY A 466 -21.55 7.41 1.85
C GLY A 466 -21.48 8.79 1.20
N GLN A 467 -22.60 9.31 0.74
CA GLN A 467 -22.65 10.60 0.07
C GLN A 467 -22.45 11.75 1.08
N VAL A 468 -21.43 12.55 0.83
CA VAL A 468 -21.16 13.81 1.55
C VAL A 468 -22.00 14.93 0.95
N THR A 469 -21.96 15.10 -0.36
CA THR A 469 -22.85 16.00 -1.09
C THR A 469 -22.87 15.60 -2.56
N ALA A 470 -23.81 16.13 -3.33
CA ALA A 470 -23.71 16.13 -4.78
C ALA A 470 -23.69 17.59 -5.28
N TRP A 471 -23.03 17.81 -6.40
CA TRP A 471 -22.86 19.15 -6.96
C TRP A 471 -22.69 19.09 -8.47
N THR A 472 -23.34 20.00 -9.19
CA THR A 472 -23.08 20.19 -10.62
C THR A 472 -22.23 21.43 -10.78
N ALA A 473 -21.09 21.30 -11.48
CA ALA A 473 -20.19 22.40 -11.74
C ALA A 473 -20.90 23.54 -12.49
N PRO A 474 -20.81 24.80 -12.03
CA PRO A 474 -21.30 25.97 -12.76
C PRO A 474 -20.83 26.00 -14.21
N GLY A 475 -21.73 26.41 -15.11
CA GLY A 475 -21.48 26.37 -16.56
C GLY A 475 -20.37 27.30 -17.05
N ASP A 476 -20.01 28.30 -16.25
CA ASP A 476 -18.95 29.28 -16.48
C ASP A 476 -17.56 28.78 -16.02
N LEU A 477 -17.47 27.63 -15.34
CA LEU A 477 -16.17 27.08 -14.93
C LEU A 477 -15.36 26.57 -16.13
N PRO A 478 -14.15 27.07 -16.37
CA PRO A 478 -13.30 26.59 -17.46
C PRO A 478 -12.90 25.12 -17.24
N PRO A 479 -12.70 24.33 -18.30
CA PRO A 479 -12.15 22.98 -18.17
C PRO A 479 -10.77 23.03 -17.50
N GLY A 480 -10.46 22.04 -16.67
CA GLY A 480 -9.19 21.99 -15.95
C GLY A 480 -9.26 21.19 -14.65
N ARG A 481 -8.14 21.19 -13.93
CA ARG A 481 -8.01 20.51 -12.63
C ARG A 481 -8.72 21.32 -11.54
N TYR A 482 -9.50 20.66 -10.71
CA TYR A 482 -10.13 21.24 -9.54
C TYR A 482 -9.91 20.38 -8.30
N THR A 483 -9.92 21.03 -7.14
CA THR A 483 -9.85 20.38 -5.83
C THR A 483 -11.11 20.68 -5.05
N ILE A 484 -11.74 19.64 -4.50
CA ILE A 484 -12.75 19.70 -3.46
C ILE A 484 -12.06 19.77 -2.10
N ARG A 485 -12.56 20.65 -1.23
CA ARG A 485 -12.22 20.71 0.18
C ARG A 485 -13.48 20.45 0.99
N VAL A 486 -13.38 19.55 1.96
CA VAL A 486 -14.39 19.39 3.00
C VAL A 486 -13.77 19.80 4.32
N THR A 487 -14.35 20.81 4.95
CA THR A 487 -13.90 21.33 6.25
C THR A 487 -14.95 20.97 7.28
N ALA A 488 -14.60 20.13 8.25
CA ALA A 488 -15.47 19.79 9.37
C ALA A 488 -14.93 20.39 10.66
N PHE A 489 -15.83 20.92 11.48
CA PHE A 489 -15.54 21.57 12.75
C PHE A 489 -16.00 20.65 13.87
N GLY A 490 -15.17 20.51 14.90
CA GLY A 490 -15.52 19.81 16.12
C GLY A 490 -14.74 20.32 17.32
N ALA A 491 -14.86 19.64 18.45
CA ALA A 491 -14.29 20.03 19.73
C ALA A 491 -12.77 20.31 19.69
N ASP A 492 -12.04 19.60 18.82
CA ASP A 492 -10.58 19.71 18.68
C ASP A 492 -10.14 20.69 17.56
N GLY A 493 -11.09 21.45 16.98
CA GLY A 493 -10.85 22.40 15.91
C GLY A 493 -11.34 21.92 14.54
N ALA A 494 -10.79 22.50 13.46
CA ALA A 494 -11.19 22.18 12.09
C ALA A 494 -10.32 21.06 11.50
N SER A 495 -10.96 20.02 10.99
CA SER A 495 -10.37 18.97 10.17
C SER A 495 -10.65 19.22 8.69
N VAL A 496 -9.74 18.84 7.80
CA VAL A 496 -9.87 19.11 6.37
C VAL A 496 -9.56 17.87 5.54
N GLY A 497 -10.45 17.54 4.61
CA GLY A 497 -10.27 16.49 3.61
C GLY A 497 -10.26 17.07 2.20
N TYR A 498 -9.51 16.45 1.29
CA TYR A 498 -9.40 16.91 -0.08
C TYR A 498 -9.67 15.77 -1.07
N ALA A 499 -10.34 16.11 -2.18
CA ALA A 499 -10.50 15.22 -3.33
C ALA A 499 -10.24 16.01 -4.61
N ARG A 500 -9.80 15.38 -5.69
CA ARG A 500 -9.42 16.09 -6.92
C ARG A 500 -10.07 15.46 -8.15
N PHE A 501 -10.47 16.31 -9.09
CA PHE A 501 -11.12 15.90 -10.33
C PHE A 501 -10.73 16.82 -11.49
N ASP A 502 -10.87 16.32 -12.71
CA ASP A 502 -10.73 17.11 -13.95
C ASP A 502 -12.12 17.45 -14.51
N LEU A 503 -12.42 18.74 -14.63
CA LEU A 503 -13.61 19.22 -15.34
C LEU A 503 -13.31 19.23 -16.83
N THR A 504 -14.07 18.46 -17.60
CA THR A 504 -13.96 18.43 -19.06
C THR A 504 -15.12 19.21 -19.69
N PRO A 505 -14.97 19.68 -20.95
CA PRO A 505 -16.05 20.33 -21.68
C PRO A 505 -17.36 19.54 -21.68
#